data_AF-A0A838HD63-F1
#
_entry.id   AF-A0A838HD63-F1
#
_cell.length_a   1.000
_cell.length_b   1.000
_cell.length_c   1.000
_cell.angle_alpha   90.00
_cell.angle_beta   90.00
_cell.angle_gamma   90.00
#
_symmetry.space_group_name_H-M   'P 1'
#
loop_
_entity.id
_entity.type
_entity.pdbx_description
1 polymer ?
#
loop_
_entity_poly.entity_id
_entity_poly.type
_entity_poly.pdbx_seq_one_letter_code
_entity_poly.pdbx_strand_id
1 'polypeptide(L)'
;MTHVPSRRSAPRTAALARAARSPLLATLLGCFSAVLLFAGCQSRTEDGGEGERAATVGADTSDTGQGQGAADSTPEVGSGAVPGGFVIRDAGFLTPESVVHDEASDVYLVSNINGSPFAADDNGFISRLSPEGEVLDLRWIDGGNEAVNLNGPKGLAIRGDSLFAADLDSVRIFS
;
A
#
# COMPACT_ATOMS: atom_id res chain seq x y z
N MET A 1 47.69 7.84 -15.68
CA MET A 1 47.95 7.34 -14.32
C MET A 1 47.67 8.47 -13.34
N THR A 2 46.41 8.62 -12.95
CA THR A 2 45.94 9.68 -12.04
C THR A 2 45.83 9.10 -10.63
N HIS A 3 46.52 9.74 -9.70
CA HIS A 3 46.73 9.29 -8.33
C HIS A 3 45.51 9.66 -7.47
N VAL A 4 44.83 8.65 -6.91
CA VAL A 4 43.72 8.81 -5.95
C VAL A 4 44.30 8.75 -4.53
N PRO A 5 44.18 9.80 -3.70
CA PRO A 5 44.64 9.73 -2.32
C PRO A 5 43.65 8.97 -1.42
N SER A 6 44.17 7.91 -0.79
CA SER A 6 43.53 7.08 0.23
C SER A 6 43.20 7.91 1.48
N ARG A 7 41.90 8.06 1.79
CA ARG A 7 41.44 8.61 3.07
C ARG A 7 41.51 7.50 4.13
N ARG A 8 42.39 7.69 5.11
CA ARG A 8 42.52 6.81 6.27
C ARG A 8 41.33 6.99 7.22
N SER A 9 40.68 5.89 7.55
CA SER A 9 39.64 5.78 8.60
C SER A 9 40.28 5.97 9.98
N ALA A 10 39.70 6.83 10.81
CA ALA A 10 40.05 6.98 12.22
C ALA A 10 39.03 6.23 13.08
N PRO A 11 39.45 5.49 14.12
CA PRO A 11 38.53 4.79 15.01
C PRO A 11 37.88 5.79 15.97
N ARG A 12 36.55 5.92 15.91
CA ARG A 12 35.79 6.65 16.95
C ARG A 12 35.65 5.74 18.16
N THR A 13 36.43 6.08 19.18
CA THR A 13 36.45 5.51 20.53
C THR A 13 35.04 5.42 21.13
N ALA A 14 34.66 4.22 21.56
CA ALA A 14 33.54 3.98 22.45
C ALA A 14 33.90 4.51 23.85
N ALA A 15 33.08 5.44 24.37
CA ALA A 15 33.12 5.85 25.76
C ALA A 15 31.88 5.27 26.46
N LEU A 16 32.12 4.25 27.29
CA LEU A 16 31.21 3.81 28.34
C LEU A 16 31.01 4.96 29.32
N ALA A 17 29.76 5.34 29.58
CA ALA A 17 29.39 6.06 30.80
C ALA A 17 28.24 5.31 31.50
N ARG A 18 28.51 4.97 32.75
CA ARG A 18 27.76 4.11 33.66
C ARG A 18 26.68 4.91 34.38
N ALA A 19 25.48 4.34 34.35
CA ALA A 19 24.39 4.33 35.34
C ALA A 19 24.26 5.48 36.37
N ALA A 20 23.04 6.03 36.45
CA ALA A 20 22.42 6.36 37.75
C ALA A 20 20.89 6.21 37.65
N ARG A 21 20.35 5.42 38.57
CA ARG A 21 18.92 5.16 38.80
C ARG A 21 18.32 6.30 39.62
N SER A 22 17.05 6.65 39.40
CA SER A 22 16.15 7.15 40.45
C SER A 22 14.68 7.09 40.00
N PRO A 23 13.84 6.22 40.59
CA PRO A 23 12.39 6.33 40.54
C PRO A 23 11.90 7.04 41.82
N LEU A 24 10.94 7.97 41.70
CA LEU A 24 9.99 8.38 42.74
C LEU A 24 9.42 9.77 42.38
N LEU A 25 8.18 9.83 41.88
CA LEU A 25 7.15 10.63 42.56
C LEU A 25 5.77 10.25 42.02
N ALA A 26 5.07 9.45 42.82
CA ALA A 26 3.63 9.27 42.70
C ALA A 26 2.94 10.59 43.06
N THR A 27 2.03 11.07 42.21
CA THR A 27 1.02 12.06 42.61
C THR A 27 -0.35 11.45 42.30
N LEU A 28 -1.04 11.11 43.38
CA LEU A 28 -2.36 10.51 43.43
C LEU A 28 -3.31 11.58 43.95
N LEU A 29 -4.17 12.13 43.09
CA LEU A 29 -5.40 12.86 43.43
C LEU A 29 -6.12 13.11 42.08
N GLY A 30 -7.31 12.61 41.78
CA GLY A 30 -8.43 12.34 42.64
C GLY A 30 -9.59 13.22 42.15
N CYS A 31 -10.72 12.57 41.87
CA CYS A 31 -12.08 13.10 42.00
C CYS A 31 -12.72 13.92 40.85
N PHE A 32 -13.95 13.47 40.53
CA PHE A 32 -15.13 14.26 40.14
C PHE A 32 -15.15 14.77 38.69
N SER A 33 -16.16 14.56 37.84
CA SER A 33 -17.54 14.10 38.03
C SER A 33 -18.11 13.65 36.67
N ALA A 34 -19.07 12.74 36.73
CA ALA A 34 -20.10 12.53 35.73
C ALA A 34 -20.89 13.83 35.43
N VAL A 35 -21.52 13.90 34.24
CA VAL A 35 -22.76 14.64 33.87
C VAL A 35 -22.77 14.66 32.33
N LEU A 36 -23.48 13.74 31.68
CA LEU A 36 -24.89 13.78 31.25
C LEU A 36 -25.06 14.31 29.81
N LEU A 37 -25.62 13.42 28.99
CA LEU A 37 -26.63 13.62 27.94
C LEU A 37 -26.76 15.03 27.34
N PHE A 38 -26.50 15.11 26.03
CA PHE A 38 -27.41 15.81 25.13
C PHE A 38 -27.93 14.85 24.07
N ALA A 39 -29.21 14.49 24.25
CA ALA A 39 -30.07 14.02 23.18
C ALA A 39 -30.34 15.19 22.23
N GLY A 40 -30.28 14.92 20.92
CA GLY A 40 -30.64 15.84 19.87
C GLY A 40 -31.13 15.09 18.64
N CYS A 41 -32.37 14.60 18.68
CA CYS A 41 -33.14 14.23 17.50
C CYS A 41 -33.69 15.48 16.81
N GLN A 42 -33.67 15.48 15.46
CA GLN A 42 -34.67 16.03 14.51
C GLN A 42 -34.01 15.94 13.11
N SER A 43 -34.38 15.03 12.20
CA SER A 43 -35.53 15.07 11.25
C SER A 43 -35.73 16.46 10.64
N ARG A 44 -35.91 16.69 9.33
CA ARG A 44 -36.65 15.92 8.33
C ARG A 44 -36.54 16.65 6.97
N THR A 45 -36.52 15.91 5.85
CA THR A 45 -37.12 16.20 4.50
C THR A 45 -36.73 17.51 3.75
N GLU A 46 -36.74 17.66 2.42
CA GLU A 46 -37.56 17.11 1.33
C GLU A 46 -36.78 17.07 -0.01
N ASP A 47 -37.26 16.16 -0.88
CA ASP A 47 -37.52 16.26 -2.32
C ASP A 47 -36.46 16.58 -3.41
N GLY A 48 -36.52 15.70 -4.43
CA GLY A 48 -37.02 16.12 -5.74
C GLY A 48 -35.98 16.25 -6.85
N GLY A 49 -36.01 15.33 -7.82
CA GLY A 49 -35.31 15.51 -9.10
C GLY A 49 -35.15 14.27 -9.96
N GLU A 50 -36.25 13.76 -10.52
CA GLU A 50 -36.27 12.85 -11.66
C GLU A 50 -35.61 13.48 -12.90
N GLY A 51 -34.94 12.67 -13.72
CA GLY A 51 -34.24 13.15 -14.91
C GLY A 51 -33.69 12.03 -15.78
N GLU A 52 -34.59 11.15 -16.19
CA GLU A 52 -34.47 10.14 -17.24
C GLU A 52 -33.70 10.59 -18.50
N ARG A 53 -32.84 9.71 -19.04
CA ARG A 53 -32.90 9.27 -20.46
C ARG A 53 -31.90 8.17 -20.79
N ALA A 54 -32.45 6.96 -20.92
CA ALA A 54 -31.93 5.90 -21.77
C ALA A 54 -32.33 6.17 -23.23
N ALA A 55 -31.38 5.95 -24.16
CA ALA A 55 -31.55 5.73 -25.60
C ALA A 55 -30.14 5.75 -26.22
N THR A 56 -29.72 4.89 -27.15
CA THR A 56 -30.35 3.84 -27.95
C THR A 56 -29.22 3.03 -28.57
N VAL A 57 -29.47 1.73 -28.68
CA VAL A 57 -28.70 0.79 -29.51
C VAL A 57 -28.72 1.26 -30.97
N GLY A 58 -27.54 1.41 -31.57
CA GLY A 58 -27.35 1.57 -33.01
C GLY A 58 -26.65 0.33 -33.55
N ALA A 59 -27.43 -0.57 -34.13
CA ALA A 59 -26.92 -1.58 -35.04
C ALA A 59 -26.65 -0.92 -36.40
N ASP A 60 -25.46 -1.16 -36.96
CA ASP A 60 -25.36 -1.25 -38.41
C ASP A 60 -24.41 -2.39 -38.80
N THR A 61 -25.01 -3.28 -39.57
CA THR A 61 -24.45 -4.33 -40.42
C THR A 61 -23.52 -3.70 -41.45
N SER A 62 -22.35 -4.23 -41.79
CA SER A 62 -22.20 -5.34 -42.75
C SER A 62 -20.76 -5.30 -43.23
N ASP A 63 -20.04 -6.42 -43.20
CA ASP A 63 -19.19 -6.77 -44.33
C ASP A 63 -19.04 -8.30 -44.39
N THR A 64 -19.36 -8.82 -45.56
CA THR A 64 -19.34 -10.24 -45.89
C THR A 64 -18.07 -10.49 -46.69
N GLY A 65 -17.00 -10.87 -46.01
CA GLY A 65 -15.78 -11.39 -46.64
C GLY A 65 -15.69 -12.90 -46.45
N GLN A 66 -16.20 -13.66 -47.42
CA GLN A 66 -15.96 -15.11 -47.51
C GLN A 66 -14.51 -15.36 -47.95
N GLY A 67 -13.76 -16.10 -47.12
CA GLY A 67 -12.50 -16.74 -47.46
C GLY A 67 -12.51 -18.17 -46.91
N GLN A 68 -12.55 -19.15 -47.81
CA GLN A 68 -12.66 -20.57 -47.51
C GLN A 68 -11.32 -21.18 -47.08
N GLY A 69 -11.37 -22.03 -46.05
CA GLY A 69 -10.67 -23.31 -46.04
C GLY A 69 -9.28 -23.35 -45.43
N ALA A 70 -9.22 -23.78 -44.17
CA ALA A 70 -8.32 -24.86 -43.75
C ALA A 70 -8.90 -25.44 -42.45
N ALA A 71 -8.90 -26.76 -42.32
CA ALA A 71 -9.39 -27.46 -41.14
C ALA A 71 -8.58 -27.01 -39.91
N ASP A 72 -9.18 -26.12 -39.12
CA ASP A 72 -8.61 -25.68 -37.85
C ASP A 72 -8.84 -26.80 -36.85
N SER A 73 -7.75 -27.48 -36.52
CA SER A 73 -7.72 -28.45 -35.44
C SER A 73 -7.85 -27.61 -34.18
N THR A 74 -9.07 -27.39 -33.69
CA THR A 74 -9.28 -26.75 -32.40
C THR A 74 -8.40 -27.49 -31.41
N PRO A 75 -7.31 -26.89 -30.88
CA PRO A 75 -6.71 -27.46 -29.71
C PRO A 75 -7.77 -27.24 -28.64
N GLU A 76 -8.38 -28.33 -28.17
CA GLU A 76 -9.00 -28.38 -26.86
C GLU A 76 -8.11 -27.55 -25.94
N VAL A 77 -8.56 -26.37 -25.53
CA VAL A 77 -7.84 -25.54 -24.56
C VAL A 77 -7.98 -26.27 -23.24
N GLY A 78 -7.17 -27.32 -23.09
CA GLY A 78 -6.86 -27.91 -21.81
C GLY A 78 -6.45 -26.76 -20.92
N SER A 79 -7.09 -26.69 -19.75
CA SER A 79 -6.71 -25.77 -18.69
C SER A 79 -5.23 -25.97 -18.37
N GLY A 80 -4.40 -25.23 -19.09
CA GLY A 80 -2.98 -25.12 -18.83
C GLY A 80 -2.85 -24.29 -17.58
N ALA A 81 -2.83 -24.94 -16.43
CA ALA A 81 -2.33 -24.32 -15.21
C ALA A 81 -0.95 -23.75 -15.55
N VAL A 82 -0.81 -22.43 -15.48
CA VAL A 82 0.46 -21.73 -15.71
C VAL A 82 1.45 -22.29 -14.67
N PRO A 83 2.49 -23.05 -15.07
CA PRO A 83 3.44 -23.57 -14.10
C PRO A 83 4.29 -22.38 -13.60
N GLY A 84 4.26 -22.12 -12.29
CA GLY A 84 5.15 -21.14 -11.65
C GLY A 84 4.50 -19.91 -11.02
N GLY A 85 3.17 -19.80 -11.01
CA GLY A 85 2.47 -18.77 -10.22
C GLY A 85 2.10 -19.28 -8.83
N PHE A 86 2.29 -18.47 -7.80
CA PHE A 86 1.71 -18.68 -6.47
C PHE A 86 0.73 -17.55 -6.13
N VAL A 87 -0.17 -17.81 -5.19
CA VAL A 87 -1.09 -16.82 -4.63
C VAL A 87 -0.79 -16.69 -3.14
N ILE A 88 -0.50 -15.48 -2.69
CA ILE A 88 -0.35 -15.18 -1.26
C ILE A 88 -1.68 -14.66 -0.75
N ARG A 89 -2.26 -15.32 0.25
CA ARG A 89 -3.52 -14.95 0.90
C ARG A 89 -3.41 -15.13 2.40
N ASP A 90 -4.37 -14.58 3.14
CA ASP A 90 -4.48 -14.71 4.60
C ASP A 90 -3.23 -14.28 5.38
N ALA A 91 -2.40 -13.44 4.75
CA ALA A 91 -1.14 -12.92 5.27
C ALA A 91 -1.27 -11.61 6.07
N GLY A 92 -2.48 -11.05 6.16
CA GLY A 92 -2.73 -9.77 6.81
C GLY A 92 -2.60 -8.55 5.90
N PHE A 93 -2.60 -8.72 4.57
CA PHE A 93 -2.77 -7.60 3.65
C PHE A 93 -4.11 -6.90 3.89
N LEU A 94 -4.11 -5.56 3.82
CA LEU A 94 -5.30 -4.74 4.04
C LEU A 94 -5.54 -3.86 2.82
N THR A 95 -6.33 -4.43 1.89
CA THR A 95 -6.63 -3.84 0.57
C THR A 95 -5.35 -3.48 -0.19
N PRO A 96 -4.61 -4.50 -0.69
CA PRO A 96 -3.41 -4.27 -1.47
C PRO A 96 -3.75 -3.66 -2.84
N GLU A 97 -3.00 -2.64 -3.28
CA GLU A 97 -3.30 -1.88 -4.52
C GLU A 97 -2.25 -2.06 -5.63
N SER A 98 -0.96 -2.06 -5.28
CA SER A 98 0.13 -2.13 -6.25
C SER A 98 1.28 -2.99 -5.77
N VAL A 99 2.08 -3.49 -6.71
CA VAL A 99 3.31 -4.23 -6.46
C VAL A 99 4.43 -3.71 -7.35
N VAL A 100 5.63 -3.56 -6.81
CA VAL A 100 6.86 -3.27 -7.57
C VAL A 100 7.97 -4.20 -7.11
N HIS A 101 8.78 -4.70 -8.05
CA HIS A 101 9.97 -5.49 -7.75
C HIS A 101 11.16 -4.53 -7.52
N ASP A 102 11.76 -4.61 -6.34
CA ASP A 102 13.08 -4.03 -6.08
C ASP A 102 14.14 -5.05 -6.50
N GLU A 103 14.66 -4.91 -7.72
CA GLU A 103 15.68 -5.79 -8.28
C GLU A 103 16.99 -5.78 -7.48
N ALA A 104 17.31 -4.68 -6.78
CA ALA A 104 18.56 -4.56 -6.04
C ALA A 104 18.55 -5.39 -4.76
N SER A 105 17.39 -5.46 -4.10
CA SER A 105 17.17 -6.24 -2.87
C SER A 105 16.52 -7.60 -3.12
N ASP A 106 16.09 -7.85 -4.34
CA ASP A 106 15.28 -9.00 -4.78
C ASP A 106 14.05 -9.24 -3.89
N VAL A 107 13.23 -8.19 -3.73
CA VAL A 107 11.97 -8.25 -2.98
C VAL A 107 10.84 -7.59 -3.74
N TYR A 108 9.63 -8.06 -3.50
CA TYR A 108 8.42 -7.38 -3.97
C TYR A 108 7.88 -6.47 -2.87
N LEU A 109 7.65 -5.21 -3.22
CA LEU A 109 7.04 -4.21 -2.34
C LEU A 109 5.56 -4.06 -2.70
N VAL A 110 4.68 -4.20 -1.72
CA VAL A 110 3.23 -4.16 -1.92
C VAL A 110 2.62 -3.04 -1.10
N SER A 111 1.88 -2.13 -1.75
CA SER A 111 1.15 -1.07 -1.06
C SER A 111 -0.19 -1.57 -0.52
N ASN A 112 -0.52 -1.19 0.70
CA ASN A 112 -1.78 -1.52 1.38
C ASN A 112 -2.41 -0.22 1.89
N ILE A 113 -3.68 0.02 1.53
CA ILE A 113 -4.37 1.26 1.92
C ILE A 113 -4.89 1.23 3.37
N ASN A 114 -5.19 0.05 3.91
CA ASN A 114 -5.77 -0.13 5.24
C ASN A 114 -7.05 0.69 5.52
N GLY A 115 -8.14 0.38 4.80
CA GLY A 115 -9.46 0.95 5.09
C GLY A 115 -10.04 1.69 3.89
N SER A 116 -10.48 2.93 4.11
CA SER A 116 -11.12 3.74 3.06
C SER A 116 -10.08 4.21 2.03
N PRO A 117 -10.37 4.11 0.72
CA PRO A 117 -9.44 4.55 -0.31
C PRO A 117 -9.20 6.08 -0.35
N PHE A 118 -9.98 6.85 0.43
CA PHE A 118 -9.96 8.31 0.48
C PHE A 118 -9.64 8.90 1.87
N ALA A 119 -9.42 8.07 2.89
CA ALA A 119 -9.14 8.57 4.25
C ALA A 119 -7.66 8.91 4.41
N ALA A 120 -7.37 10.12 4.89
CA ALA A 120 -6.05 10.53 5.35
C ALA A 120 -5.93 10.29 6.86
N ASP A 121 -5.62 9.06 7.25
CA ASP A 121 -5.62 8.57 8.63
C ASP A 121 -4.28 7.96 9.07
N ASP A 122 -3.22 8.15 8.29
CA ASP A 122 -1.86 7.67 8.56
C ASP A 122 -1.80 6.19 9.00
N ASN A 123 -2.53 5.31 8.33
CA ASN A 123 -2.55 3.90 8.71
C ASN A 123 -2.14 2.92 7.58
N GLY A 124 -1.86 3.45 6.39
CA GLY A 124 -1.39 2.70 5.23
C GLY A 124 0.03 2.18 5.43
N PHE A 125 0.40 1.15 4.67
CA PHE A 125 1.71 0.52 4.83
C PHE A 125 2.22 -0.16 3.56
N ILE A 126 3.54 -0.36 3.49
CA ILE A 126 4.22 -1.14 2.46
C ILE A 126 4.70 -2.47 3.05
N SER A 127 4.33 -3.59 2.43
CA SER A 127 4.81 -4.93 2.78
C SER A 127 6.01 -5.32 1.91
N ARG A 128 6.89 -6.17 2.43
CA ARG A 128 8.00 -6.80 1.71
C ARG A 128 7.78 -8.30 1.59
N LEU A 129 7.92 -8.81 0.37
CA LEU A 129 7.76 -10.23 0.04
C LEU A 129 9.01 -10.76 -0.64
N SER A 130 9.31 -12.05 -0.44
CA SER A 130 10.34 -12.75 -1.19
C SER A 130 9.83 -13.16 -2.59
N PRO A 131 10.74 -13.48 -3.53
CA PRO A 131 10.37 -14.04 -4.82
C PRO A 131 9.66 -15.40 -4.75
N GLU A 132 9.82 -16.13 -3.65
CA GLU A 132 9.17 -17.41 -3.36
C GLU A 132 7.77 -17.23 -2.74
N GLY A 133 7.36 -15.99 -2.47
CA GLY A 133 6.05 -15.66 -1.94
C GLY A 133 5.96 -15.64 -0.41
N GLU A 134 7.09 -15.61 0.28
CA GLU A 134 7.13 -15.44 1.73
C GLU A 134 6.92 -13.97 2.11
N VAL A 135 6.17 -13.72 3.19
CA VAL A 135 6.03 -12.37 3.75
C VAL A 135 7.23 -12.12 4.67
N LEU A 136 8.17 -11.32 4.19
CA LEU A 136 9.39 -10.98 4.93
C LEU A 136 9.11 -9.97 6.03
N ASP A 137 8.30 -8.96 5.72
CA ASP A 137 7.83 -7.95 6.66
C ASP A 137 6.48 -7.41 6.18
N LEU A 138 5.44 -7.59 6.99
CA LEU A 138 4.09 -7.17 6.61
C LEU A 138 3.95 -5.64 6.60
N ARG A 139 4.60 -4.92 7.52
CA ARG A 139 4.47 -3.45 7.69
C ARG A 139 5.86 -2.81 7.75
N TRP A 140 6.62 -2.99 6.67
CA TRP A 140 8.01 -2.51 6.58
C TRP A 140 8.11 -0.98 6.61
N ILE A 141 7.25 -0.31 5.86
CA ILE A 141 7.00 1.13 6.00
C ILE A 141 5.58 1.25 6.53
N ASP A 142 5.43 1.74 7.75
CA ASP A 142 4.17 1.72 8.48
C ASP A 142 3.73 3.15 8.83
N GLY A 143 2.65 3.64 8.21
CA GLY A 143 2.07 4.95 8.53
C GLY A 143 1.60 5.06 9.98
N GLY A 144 1.27 3.93 10.63
CA GLY A 144 0.89 3.92 12.05
C GLY A 144 2.04 4.24 13.00
N ASN A 145 3.27 4.35 12.48
CA ASN A 145 4.42 4.87 13.21
C ASN A 145 4.47 6.40 13.09
N GLU A 146 4.52 7.11 14.22
CA GLU A 146 4.55 8.59 14.28
C GLU A 146 5.68 9.24 13.44
N ALA A 147 6.74 8.51 13.11
CA ALA A 147 7.84 8.98 12.27
C ALA A 147 7.58 8.86 10.75
N VAL A 148 6.49 8.21 10.34
CA VAL A 148 6.15 7.91 8.94
C VAL A 148 4.80 8.55 8.64
N ASN A 149 4.70 9.28 7.54
CA ASN A 149 3.43 9.80 7.03
C ASN A 149 3.06 9.03 5.77
N LEU A 150 2.00 8.23 5.86
CA LEU A 150 1.57 7.30 4.82
C LEU A 150 0.12 6.93 5.07
N ASN A 151 -0.78 7.39 4.21
CA ASN A 151 -2.22 7.30 4.43
C ASN A 151 -2.83 6.09 3.72
N GLY A 152 -2.91 6.15 2.40
CA GLY A 152 -3.53 5.11 1.56
C GLY A 152 -2.75 4.91 0.27
N PRO A 153 -1.49 4.41 0.34
CA PRO A 153 -0.60 4.31 -0.81
C PRO A 153 -1.17 3.40 -1.89
N LYS A 154 -0.97 3.79 -3.16
CA LYS A 154 -1.43 3.04 -4.34
C LYS A 154 -0.25 2.68 -5.22
N GLY A 155 -0.10 3.32 -6.39
CA GLY A 155 1.00 3.06 -7.30
C GLY A 155 2.37 3.25 -6.64
N LEU A 156 3.29 2.34 -6.95
CA LEU A 156 4.68 2.35 -6.50
C LEU A 156 5.64 2.46 -7.69
N ALA A 157 6.77 3.13 -7.49
CA ALA A 157 7.89 3.14 -8.43
C ALA A 157 9.23 3.24 -7.70
N ILE A 158 10.27 2.65 -8.27
CA ILE A 158 11.63 2.70 -7.72
C ILE A 158 12.54 3.46 -8.68
N ARG A 159 13.37 4.35 -8.14
CA ARG A 159 14.42 5.03 -8.90
C ARG A 159 15.67 5.20 -8.04
N GLY A 160 16.73 4.46 -8.38
CA GLY A 160 17.92 4.40 -7.52
C GLY A 160 17.52 3.78 -6.18
N ASP A 161 17.93 4.42 -5.08
CA ASP A 161 17.61 3.95 -3.72
C ASP A 161 16.27 4.51 -3.21
N SER A 162 15.49 5.17 -4.06
CA SER A 162 14.24 5.83 -3.66
C SER A 162 13.01 5.05 -4.09
N LEU A 163 12.13 4.78 -3.12
CA LEU A 163 10.76 4.30 -3.35
C LEU A 163 9.80 5.49 -3.38
N PHE A 164 9.04 5.59 -4.46
CA PHE A 164 7.96 6.55 -4.64
C PHE A 164 6.62 5.87 -4.43
N ALA A 165 5.74 6.47 -3.64
CA ALA A 165 4.38 6.00 -3.43
C ALA A 165 3.38 7.14 -3.70
N ALA A 166 2.40 6.88 -4.57
CA ALA A 166 1.24 7.77 -4.72
C ALA A 166 0.31 7.59 -3.51
N ASP A 167 0.21 8.62 -2.67
CA ASP A 167 -0.47 8.59 -1.37
C ASP A 167 -1.52 9.70 -1.29
N LEU A 168 -2.72 9.39 -1.79
CA LEU A 168 -3.86 10.30 -1.89
C LEU A 168 -3.52 11.60 -2.66
N ASP A 169 -3.39 12.72 -1.97
CA ASP A 169 -3.09 14.05 -2.52
C ASP A 169 -1.58 14.36 -2.57
N SER A 170 -0.73 13.37 -2.27
CA SER A 170 0.70 13.53 -2.16
C SER A 170 1.49 12.39 -2.84
N VAL A 171 2.77 12.62 -3.09
CA VAL A 171 3.74 11.56 -3.43
C VAL A 171 4.74 11.47 -2.28
N ARG A 172 4.86 10.29 -1.68
CA ARG A 172 5.84 9.99 -0.64
C ARG A 172 7.10 9.43 -1.26
N ILE A 173 8.25 9.79 -0.71
CA ILE A 173 9.56 9.28 -1.13
C ILE A 173 10.27 8.73 0.10
N PHE A 174 10.72 7.48 0.02
CA PHE A 174 11.47 6.78 1.06
C PHE A 174 12.85 6.38 0.51
N SER A 175 13.89 6.44 1.36
CA SER A 175 15.29 6.17 1.01
C SER A 175 16.09 5.63 2.19
#